data_AF-A0A6M8V2H6-F1
#
_entry.id   AF-A0A6M8V2H6-F1
#
_cell.length_a   1.000
_cell.length_b   1.000
_cell.length_c   1.000
_cell.angle_alpha   90.00
_cell.angle_beta   90.00
_cell.angle_gamma   90.00
#
_symmetry.space_group_name_H-M   'P 1'
#
loop_
_entity.id
_entity.type
_entity.pdbx_description
1 polymer ?
#
loop_
_entity_poly.entity_id
_entity_poly.type
_entity_poly.pdbx_seq_one_letter_code
_entity_poly.pdbx_strand_id
1 'polypeptide(L)'
;MKLEGIIGMQKAFFDAGSKSVLVSLWDVNDKYTSFFMKDFYTHLANGKSKTEALRQTKLDFIKNYSANPYYWSAFVLSGNSSPINIEQASPVSIVNVLTILLLASIIYFIFSRIRSRKSR
;
A
#
# COMPACT_ATOMS: atom_id res chain seq x y z
N MET A 1 17.33 28.63 8.56
CA MET A 1 18.05 27.35 8.67
C MET A 1 17.16 26.10 8.63
N LYS A 2 15.94 26.05 9.23
CA LYS A 2 15.12 24.82 9.27
C LYS A 2 14.51 24.38 7.92
N LEU A 3 14.14 25.31 7.03
CA LEU A 3 13.57 24.98 5.71
C LEU A 3 14.61 24.55 4.66
N GLU A 4 15.79 25.15 4.66
CA GLU A 4 16.84 24.86 3.68
C GLU A 4 17.35 23.42 3.78
N GLY A 5 17.44 22.87 5.00
CA GLY A 5 17.78 21.46 5.22
C GLY A 5 16.73 20.51 4.64
N ILE A 6 15.44 20.84 4.73
CA ILE A 6 14.34 20.01 4.21
C ILE A 6 14.35 20.01 2.68
N ILE A 7 14.56 21.18 2.05
CA ILE A 7 14.67 21.29 0.60
C ILE A 7 15.89 20.49 0.10
N GLY A 8 17.03 20.61 0.78
CA GLY A 8 18.23 19.83 0.46
C GLY A 8 18.00 18.32 0.57
N MET A 9 17.32 17.88 1.62
CA MET A 9 16.95 16.47 1.83
C MET A 9 16.00 15.96 0.74
N GLN A 10 14.91 16.70 0.44
CA GLN A 10 13.99 16.36 -0.64
C GLN A 10 14.72 16.23 -1.97
N LYS A 11 15.61 17.19 -2.28
CA LYS A 11 16.42 17.16 -3.49
C LYS A 11 17.31 15.92 -3.55
N ALA A 12 18.00 15.55 -2.47
CA ALA A 12 18.82 14.35 -2.43
C ALA A 12 18.03 13.07 -2.74
N PHE A 13 16.76 12.96 -2.28
CA PHE A 13 15.90 11.84 -2.64
C PHE A 13 15.49 11.83 -4.11
N PHE A 14 15.23 13.01 -4.69
CA PHE A 14 14.96 13.12 -6.13
C PHE A 14 16.20 12.77 -6.97
N ASP A 15 17.38 13.26 -6.56
CA ASP A 15 18.66 12.95 -7.21
C ASP A 15 18.99 11.45 -7.11
N ALA A 16 18.57 10.77 -6.03
CA ALA A 16 18.65 9.33 -5.87
C ALA A 16 17.58 8.53 -6.68
N GLY A 17 16.74 9.20 -7.47
CA GLY A 17 15.76 8.58 -8.36
C GLY A 17 14.37 8.36 -7.77
N SER A 18 14.07 8.88 -6.58
CA SER A 18 12.71 8.80 -6.04
C SER A 18 11.73 9.61 -6.91
N LYS A 19 10.60 9.01 -7.28
CA LYS A 19 9.57 9.68 -8.11
C LYS A 19 8.70 10.65 -7.30
N SER A 20 8.63 10.43 -6.00
CA SER A 20 7.79 11.20 -5.08
C SER A 20 8.39 11.15 -3.67
N VAL A 21 8.31 12.24 -2.93
CA VAL A 21 8.83 12.33 -1.55
C VAL A 21 7.77 12.97 -0.66
N LEU A 22 7.44 12.31 0.45
CA LEU A 22 6.62 12.86 1.54
C LEU A 22 7.56 13.22 2.69
N VAL A 23 7.52 14.46 3.18
CA VAL A 23 8.36 14.94 4.29
C VAL A 23 7.52 15.65 5.34
N SER A 24 8.01 15.71 6.58
CA SER A 24 7.49 16.62 7.59
C SER A 24 8.28 17.95 7.59
N LEU A 25 7.57 19.06 7.73
CA LEU A 25 8.15 20.41 7.78
C LEU A 25 8.81 20.73 9.13
N TRP A 26 8.44 20.00 10.17
CA TRP A 26 8.99 20.08 11.53
C TRP A 26 8.92 18.72 12.20
N ASP A 27 9.46 18.65 13.42
CA ASP A 27 9.47 17.44 14.22
C ASP A 27 8.07 17.16 14.77
N VAL A 28 7.50 16.02 14.38
CA VAL A 28 6.19 15.55 14.85
C VAL A 28 6.42 14.39 15.79
N ASN A 29 5.70 14.38 16.91
CA ASN A 29 5.78 13.29 17.88
C ASN A 29 5.54 11.91 17.23
N ASP A 30 6.43 10.96 17.51
CA ASP A 30 6.49 9.64 16.86
C ASP A 30 5.16 8.86 16.93
N LYS A 31 4.43 8.96 18.05
CA LYS A 31 3.13 8.28 18.21
C LYS A 31 2.15 8.79 17.15
N TYR A 32 2.05 10.11 16.98
CA TYR A 32 1.15 10.70 15.97
C TYR A 32 1.66 10.47 14.55
N THR A 33 2.97 10.53 14.33
CA THR A 33 3.57 10.17 13.03
C THR A 33 3.22 8.73 12.65
N SER A 34 3.23 7.78 13.59
CA SER A 34 2.88 6.38 13.33
C SER A 34 1.44 6.20 12.87
N PHE A 35 0.49 6.92 13.49
CA PHE A 35 -0.92 6.91 13.09
C PHE A 35 -1.10 7.52 11.71
N PHE A 36 -0.48 8.69 11.49
CA PHE A 36 -0.54 9.37 10.19
C PHE A 36 0.00 8.48 9.06
N MET A 37 1.16 7.86 9.24
CA MET A 37 1.79 7.03 8.22
C MET A 37 1.00 5.74 7.96
N LYS A 38 0.43 5.13 9.01
CA LYS A 38 -0.43 3.94 8.85
C LYS A 38 -1.63 4.23 7.96
N ASP A 39 -2.33 5.33 8.22
CA ASP A 39 -3.51 5.71 7.46
C ASP A 39 -3.13 6.13 6.04
N PHE A 40 -2.03 6.87 5.87
CA PHE A 40 -1.49 7.23 4.55
C PHE A 40 -1.16 6.01 3.68
N TYR A 41 -0.42 5.03 4.22
CA TYR A 41 -0.11 3.81 3.49
C TYR A 41 -1.34 2.95 3.22
N THR A 42 -2.32 2.95 4.11
CA THR A 42 -3.59 2.26 3.90
C THR A 42 -4.35 2.86 2.71
N HIS A 43 -4.43 4.19 2.64
CA HIS A 43 -5.06 4.88 1.51
C HIS A 43 -4.32 4.65 0.19
N LEU A 44 -2.98 4.61 0.20
CA LEU A 44 -2.18 4.25 -0.97
C LEU A 44 -2.42 2.81 -1.42
N ALA A 45 -2.43 1.87 -0.49
CA ALA A 45 -2.70 0.46 -0.77
C ALA A 45 -4.11 0.26 -1.37
N ASN A 46 -5.07 1.09 -0.98
CA ASN A 46 -6.42 1.11 -1.55
C ASN A 46 -6.50 1.76 -2.95
N GLY A 47 -5.37 2.03 -3.60
CA GLY A 47 -5.31 2.53 -4.97
C GLY A 47 -5.56 4.02 -5.12
N LYS A 48 -5.61 4.79 -4.02
CA LYS A 48 -5.74 6.26 -4.11
C LYS A 48 -4.47 6.88 -4.69
N SER A 49 -4.64 8.00 -5.40
CA SER A 49 -3.50 8.84 -5.81
C SER A 49 -2.75 9.33 -4.56
N LYS A 50 -1.46 9.63 -4.68
CA LYS A 50 -0.66 10.04 -3.51
C LYS A 50 -1.20 11.33 -2.87
N THR A 51 -1.70 12.25 -3.68
CA THR A 51 -2.34 13.49 -3.21
C THR A 51 -3.67 13.20 -2.50
N GLU A 52 -4.50 12.31 -3.05
CA GLU A 52 -5.78 11.95 -2.44
C GLU A 52 -5.58 11.15 -1.15
N ALA A 53 -4.60 10.25 -1.13
CA ALA A 53 -4.20 9.53 0.08
C ALA A 53 -3.76 10.50 1.19
N LEU A 54 -2.92 11.49 0.87
CA LEU A 54 -2.49 12.50 1.83
C LEU A 54 -3.67 13.33 2.34
N ARG A 55 -4.58 13.75 1.45
CA ARG A 55 -5.77 14.53 1.82
C ARG A 55 -6.68 13.76 2.78
N GLN A 56 -6.96 12.49 2.45
CA GLN A 56 -7.81 11.63 3.27
C GLN A 56 -7.18 11.34 4.62
N THR A 57 -5.87 11.08 4.65
CA THR A 57 -5.11 10.93 5.90
C THR A 57 -5.26 12.15 6.80
N LYS A 58 -5.12 13.37 6.27
CA LYS A 58 -5.29 14.59 7.05
C LYS A 58 -6.71 14.73 7.61
N LEU A 59 -7.73 14.39 6.82
CA LEU A 59 -9.13 14.43 7.26
C LEU A 59 -9.42 13.39 8.35
N ASP A 60 -8.99 12.15 8.13
CA ASP A 60 -9.13 11.06 9.10
C ASP A 60 -8.39 11.40 10.39
N PHE A 61 -7.22 12.05 10.28
CA PHE A 61 -6.44 12.43 11.45
C PHE A 61 -7.15 13.49 12.30
N ILE A 62 -7.71 14.52 11.67
CA ILE A 62 -8.52 15.55 12.33
C ILE A 62 -9.72 14.93 13.05
N LYS A 63 -10.36 13.95 12.42
CA LYS A 63 -11.55 13.28 12.95
C LYS A 63 -11.24 12.33 14.11
N ASN A 64 -10.16 11.55 14.00
CA ASN A 64 -9.92 10.40 14.87
C ASN A 64 -8.84 10.62 15.94
N TYR A 65 -7.91 11.57 15.76
CA TYR A 65 -6.79 11.76 16.69
C TYR A 65 -6.68 13.19 17.23
N SER A 66 -6.58 14.20 16.38
CA SER A 66 -6.47 15.60 16.82
C SER A 66 -6.69 16.61 15.69
N ALA A 67 -7.49 17.64 15.96
CA ALA A 67 -7.66 18.78 15.08
C ALA A 67 -6.47 19.76 15.08
N ASN A 68 -5.52 19.62 16.02
CA ASN A 68 -4.39 20.53 16.11
C ASN A 68 -3.49 20.42 14.86
N PRO A 69 -3.32 21.51 14.07
CA PRO A 69 -2.54 21.48 12.84
C PRO A 69 -1.08 21.07 13.05
N TYR A 70 -0.52 21.27 14.25
CA TYR A 70 0.84 20.86 14.59
C TYR A 70 1.13 19.40 14.21
N TYR A 71 0.16 18.50 14.32
CA TYR A 71 0.35 17.07 14.07
C TYR A 71 0.16 16.68 12.60
N TRP A 72 -0.88 17.18 11.93
CA TRP A 72 -1.24 16.70 10.58
C TRP A 72 -0.77 17.62 9.45
N SER A 73 -0.58 18.91 9.71
CA SER A 73 -0.24 19.88 8.66
C SER A 73 1.25 19.87 8.30
N ALA A 74 2.08 19.24 9.13
CA ALA A 74 3.51 19.08 8.93
C ALA A 74 3.84 18.35 7.62
N PHE A 75 2.99 17.43 7.16
CA PHE A 75 3.32 16.55 6.04
C PHE A 75 3.02 17.17 4.68
N VAL A 76 4.04 17.21 3.82
CA VAL A 76 3.98 17.75 2.45
C VAL A 76 4.53 16.72 1.46
N LEU A 77 3.80 16.53 0.36
CA LEU A 77 4.15 15.63 -0.74
C LEU A 77 4.71 16.44 -1.92
N SER A 78 5.77 15.93 -2.55
CA SER A 78 6.35 16.49 -3.76
C SER A 78 6.64 15.39 -4.78
N GLY A 79 6.60 15.72 -6.07
CA GLY A 79 6.84 14.78 -7.19
C GLY A 79 5.56 14.19 -7.79
N ASN A 80 5.66 12.99 -8.36
CA ASN A 80 4.55 12.34 -9.09
C ASN A 80 3.38 12.00 -8.16
N SER A 81 2.17 12.46 -8.48
CA SER A 81 0.97 12.25 -7.66
C SER A 81 0.15 11.01 -8.04
N SER A 82 0.47 10.33 -9.14
CA SER A 82 -0.29 9.18 -9.65
C SER A 82 -0.37 8.05 -8.63
N PRO A 83 -1.44 7.23 -8.64
CA PRO A 83 -1.56 6.04 -7.80
C PRO A 83 -0.34 5.11 -7.93
N ILE A 84 -0.06 4.36 -6.86
CA ILE A 84 0.94 3.30 -6.91
C ILE A 84 0.22 2.05 -7.42
N ASN A 85 0.65 1.53 -8.56
CA ASN A 85 0.20 0.25 -9.08
C ASN A 85 0.81 -0.85 -8.21
N ILE A 86 0.17 -1.14 -7.08
CA ILE A 86 0.45 -2.36 -6.33
C ILE A 86 -0.24 -3.46 -7.15
N GLU A 87 0.53 -4.35 -7.78
CA GLU A 87 -0.03 -5.59 -8.34
C GLU A 87 -0.56 -6.43 -7.17
N GLN A 88 -1.81 -6.16 -6.79
CA GLN A 88 -2.50 -6.97 -5.80
C GLN A 88 -2.90 -8.27 -6.49
N ALA A 89 -2.48 -9.40 -5.92
CA ALA A 89 -2.96 -10.70 -6.35
C ALA A 89 -4.49 -10.70 -6.31
N SER A 90 -5.12 -10.73 -7.48
CA SER A 90 -6.58 -10.74 -7.53
C SER A 90 -7.09 -12.02 -6.87
N PRO A 91 -8.16 -11.95 -6.04
CA PRO A 91 -8.76 -13.15 -5.44
C PRO A 91 -9.10 -14.23 -6.49
N VAL A 92 -9.42 -13.81 -7.72
CA VAL A 92 -9.68 -14.67 -8.88
C VAL A 92 -8.50 -15.60 -9.21
N SER A 93 -7.26 -15.14 -9.02
CA SER A 93 -6.07 -15.97 -9.27
C SER A 93 -5.96 -17.14 -8.27
N ILE A 94 -6.31 -16.91 -7.00
CA ILE A 94 -6.31 -17.94 -5.96
C ILE A 94 -7.43 -18.96 -6.22
N VAL A 95 -8.61 -18.48 -6.59
CA VAL A 95 -9.76 -19.35 -6.94
C VAL A 95 -9.42 -20.23 -8.15
N ASN A 96 -8.75 -19.70 -9.17
CA ASN A 96 -8.35 -20.48 -10.35
C ASN A 96 -7.32 -21.57 -10.03
N VAL A 97 -6.37 -21.33 -9.11
CA VAL A 97 -5.43 -22.37 -8.68
C VAL A 97 -6.16 -23.49 -7.94
N LEU A 98 -7.10 -23.15 -7.07
CA LEU A 98 -7.90 -24.13 -6.34
C LEU A 98 -8.79 -24.97 -7.27
N THR A 99 -9.40 -24.37 -8.29
CA THR A 99 -10.23 -25.11 -9.27
C THR A 99 -9.40 -26.09 -10.08
N ILE A 100 -8.19 -25.72 -10.51
CA ILE A 100 -7.27 -26.61 -11.24
C ILE A 100 -6.86 -27.81 -10.36
N LEU A 101 -6.51 -27.56 -9.09
CA LEU A 101 -6.16 -28.64 -8.15
C LEU A 101 -7.33 -29.60 -7.91
N LEU A 102 -8.55 -29.07 -7.79
CA LEU A 102 -9.75 -29.86 -7.57
C LEU A 102 -10.06 -30.74 -8.79
N LEU A 103 -9.97 -30.19 -10.01
CA LEU A 103 -10.12 -30.96 -11.25
C LEU A 103 -9.04 -32.03 -11.41
N ALA A 104 -7.78 -31.72 -11.13
CA ALA A 104 -6.68 -32.68 -11.20
C ALA A 104 -6.88 -33.85 -10.23
N SER A 105 -7.36 -33.58 -9.00
CA SER A 105 -7.70 -34.60 -8.01
C SER A 105 -8.86 -35.50 -8.48
N ILE A 106 -9.92 -34.91 -9.06
CA ILE A 106 -11.04 -35.67 -9.64
C ILE A 106 -10.56 -36.57 -10.78
N ILE A 107 -9.74 -36.05 -11.70
CA ILE A 107 -9.19 -36.82 -12.82
C ILE A 107 -8.33 -37.98 -12.31
N TYR A 108 -7.46 -37.72 -11.33
CA TYR A 108 -6.63 -38.74 -10.69
C TYR A 108 -7.49 -39.83 -10.01
N PHE A 109 -8.55 -39.45 -9.32
CA PHE A 109 -9.47 -40.38 -8.68
C PHE A 109 -10.21 -41.26 -9.70
N ILE A 110 -10.70 -40.68 -10.80
CA ILE A 110 -11.34 -41.44 -11.88
C ILE A 110 -10.34 -42.41 -12.51
N PHE A 111 -9.12 -41.96 -12.81
CA PHE A 111 -8.09 -42.79 -13.43
C PHE A 111 -7.64 -43.94 -12.53
N SER A 112 -7.46 -43.67 -11.23
CA SER A 112 -7.13 -44.70 -10.23
C SER A 112 -8.24 -45.73 -10.06
N ARG A 113 -9.52 -45.33 -10.18
CA ARG A 113 -10.67 -46.27 -10.15
C ARG A 113 -10.81 -47.13 -11.40
N ILE A 114 -10.45 -46.60 -12.57
CA ILE A 114 -10.49 -47.34 -13.84
C ILE A 114 -9.34 -48.37 -13.88
N ARG A 115 -8.14 -48.00 -13.40
CA ARG A 115 -6.97 -48.89 -13.35
C ARG A 115 -7.18 -50.12 -12.45
N SER A 116 -7.98 -50.02 -11.38
CA SER A 116 -8.24 -51.17 -10.49
C SER A 116 -9.21 -52.22 -11.06
N ARG A 117 -9.97 -51.90 -12.13
CA ARG A 117 -10.93 -52.83 -12.75
C ARG A 117 -10.32 -53.77 -13.81
N LYS A 118 -9.12 -53.49 -14.32
CA LYS A 118 -8.48 -54.26 -15.42
C LYS A 118 -7.58 -55.42 -14.94
N SER A 119 -7.61 -55.74 -13.64
CA SER A 119 -6.79 -56.79 -13.00
C SER A 119 -7.60 -57.99 -12.46
N ARG A 120 -8.84 -58.16 -12.92
CA ARG A 120 -9.65 -59.37 -12.75
C ARG A 120 -10.13 -59.81 -14.12
#